data_AF-L8GPN0-F1
#
_entry.id   AF-L8GPN0-F1
#
_cell.length_a   1.000
_cell.length_b   1.000
_cell.length_c   1.000
_cell.angle_alpha   90.00
_cell.angle_beta   90.00
_cell.angle_gamma   90.00
#
_symmetry.space_group_name_H-M   'P 1'
#
loop_
_entity.id
_entity.type
_entity.pdbx_description
1 polymer ?
#
loop_
_entity_poly.entity_id
_entity_poly.type
_entity_poly.pdbx_seq_one_letter_code
_entity_poly.pdbx_strand_id
1 'polypeptide(L)'
;MTRKAKEAATRTATSAGSTSFSNPLHADNNKRELALRGGPQVVAAGLVVAAHAWFLWYLQAEYEALPDKSDLASVTDYVDLWVPIFLLSMFAEAAWAKYKEVRLYRVNDTLSSLSLGVLSLLTKKLAAKALAFFPYVYVWEHFAVTRAFATNGALAWWLMFAGKEFSYYCTPSSPLPILPTSTANPAFAYTRTHARGGHTIAAFWAMHSVHHSSEEYNLAAALHSSVSWLYDLPLALFFPPALFVIHSQFNLLYQFWIHTPVIGKLGPLEYVLNTPSQHRVHHGKNVYCIDKNYGGTLCIFDRLFGTFQEELDQIPIVYGVVHPINTFNPVEANATNWRYIGANFLNLKGLRNKLGTLYFGPGWIPGASSGTEEYPIPPTSTDSTTKYDPRVPAGVSWYILAQFGWALVLLTVAIDRLSSTLGHTSLFSAYITWTLLNIGGISDRKSWAFASEVVRLVALVPLGSFAVSLWDESADLGQWAAGFAAWSIVSALYLFAFRAGLARPLKPAELGRTNRKQALIDQTEQHRLALRACRGRPCPAIMPSS
;
A
#
# COMPACT_ATOMS: atom_id res chain seq x y z
N MET A 1 -33.23 -7.52 72.04
CA MET A 1 -33.64 -7.36 70.63
C MET A 1 -32.41 -6.97 69.82
N THR A 2 -32.20 -7.68 68.70
CA THR A 2 -31.30 -7.37 67.55
C THR A 2 -29.81 -7.14 67.85
N ARG A 3 -28.97 -8.19 67.99
CA ARG A 3 -28.28 -9.01 66.96
C ARG A 3 -27.12 -8.24 66.26
N LYS A 4 -25.89 -8.33 66.81
CA LYS A 4 -24.74 -9.20 66.38
C LYS A 4 -24.25 -8.86 64.95
N ALA A 5 -22.97 -8.63 64.64
CA ALA A 5 -21.70 -9.19 65.13
C ALA A 5 -20.54 -8.26 64.67
N LYS A 6 -19.60 -7.87 65.56
CA LYS A 6 -18.26 -8.47 65.84
C LYS A 6 -17.28 -8.38 64.65
N GLU A 7 -16.24 -7.54 64.80
CA GLU A 7 -14.81 -7.93 65.06
C GLU A 7 -14.06 -8.16 63.73
N ALA A 8 -12.80 -7.78 63.47
CA ALA A 8 -11.74 -7.18 64.26
C ALA A 8 -10.66 -6.60 63.34
N ALA A 9 -10.04 -5.52 63.81
CA ALA A 9 -8.59 -5.34 63.94
C ALA A 9 -7.62 -5.55 62.74
N THR A 10 -7.05 -4.42 62.31
CA THR A 10 -5.61 -4.12 62.26
C THR A 10 -4.67 -5.12 61.56
N ARG A 11 -4.13 -4.74 60.38
CA ARG A 11 -2.70 -4.42 60.16
C ARG A 11 -2.33 -4.30 58.66
N THR A 12 -1.40 -3.36 58.42
CA THR A 12 -0.34 -3.34 57.39
C THR A 12 -0.67 -3.14 55.90
N ALA A 13 -0.33 -1.93 55.45
CA ALA A 13 0.46 -1.58 54.25
C ALA A 13 0.29 -2.40 52.96
N THR A 14 -0.20 -1.74 51.90
CA THR A 14 0.23 -2.01 50.52
C THR A 14 -0.04 -0.83 49.57
N SER A 15 1.03 -0.47 48.85
CA SER A 15 1.11 -0.02 47.45
C SER A 15 0.33 1.19 46.95
N ALA A 16 1.12 2.19 46.56
CA ALA A 16 0.92 3.12 45.45
C ALA A 16 -0.08 2.64 44.38
N GLY A 17 -1.22 3.34 44.30
CA GLY A 17 -2.11 3.28 43.15
C GLY A 17 -1.63 4.26 42.08
N SER A 18 -0.86 3.76 41.11
CA SER A 18 -0.70 4.45 39.83
C SER A 18 -2.02 4.36 39.08
N THR A 19 -2.77 5.46 39.03
CA THR A 19 -3.93 5.60 38.15
C THR A 19 -3.46 5.51 36.70
N SER A 20 -3.59 4.34 36.10
CA SER A 20 -3.45 4.17 34.65
C SER A 20 -4.63 4.85 33.98
N PHE A 21 -4.39 6.03 33.40
CA PHE A 21 -5.26 6.58 32.37
C PHE A 21 -5.10 5.72 31.10
N SER A 22 -5.78 4.57 31.05
CA SER A 22 -6.14 3.95 29.78
C SER A 22 -7.28 4.78 29.20
N ASN A 23 -7.07 5.33 28.00
CA ASN A 23 -8.08 6.13 27.31
C ASN A 23 -9.19 5.17 26.81
N PRO A 24 -10.42 5.18 27.37
CA PRO A 24 -11.44 4.16 27.09
C PRO A 24 -11.92 4.15 25.63
N LEU A 25 -11.70 5.25 24.91
CA LEU A 25 -12.17 5.48 23.54
C LEU A 25 -11.53 4.56 22.49
N HIS A 26 -10.31 4.03 22.72
CA HIS A 26 -9.63 3.19 21.74
C HIS A 26 -10.05 1.71 21.80
N ALA A 27 -10.29 1.18 23.00
CA ALA A 27 -10.75 -0.20 23.19
C ALA A 27 -12.20 -0.40 22.73
N ASP A 28 -13.01 0.65 22.78
CA ASP A 28 -14.43 0.60 22.39
C ASP A 28 -14.61 0.62 20.85
N ASN A 29 -13.70 1.28 20.11
CA ASN A 29 -13.71 1.28 18.64
C ASN A 29 -13.42 -0.10 18.05
N ASN A 30 -12.43 -0.83 18.57
CA ASN A 30 -12.10 -2.19 18.09
C ASN A 30 -13.25 -3.18 18.35
N LYS A 31 -14.02 -3.00 19.44
CA LYS A 31 -15.22 -3.80 19.73
C LYS A 31 -16.41 -3.45 18.83
N ARG A 32 -16.59 -2.16 18.49
CA ARG A 32 -17.62 -1.71 17.54
C ARG A 32 -17.35 -2.18 16.09
N GLU A 33 -16.10 -2.20 15.66
CA GLU A 33 -15.71 -2.74 14.33
C GLU A 33 -16.05 -4.23 14.16
N LEU A 34 -15.94 -5.01 15.24
CA LEU A 34 -16.28 -6.42 15.28
C LEU A 34 -17.80 -6.68 15.29
N ALA A 35 -18.58 -5.77 15.90
CA ALA A 35 -20.04 -5.89 16.03
C ALA A 35 -20.83 -5.53 14.76
N LEU A 36 -20.20 -4.90 13.75
CA LEU A 36 -20.85 -4.52 12.49
C LEU A 36 -20.87 -5.65 11.44
N ARG A 37 -20.31 -6.81 11.79
CA ARG A 37 -20.18 -8.01 10.94
C ARG A 37 -21.46 -8.86 10.99
N GLY A 38 -22.53 -8.41 10.31
CA GLY A 38 -23.78 -9.19 10.21
C GLY A 38 -24.96 -8.38 9.70
N GLY A 39 -25.14 -8.32 8.37
CA GLY A 39 -26.20 -7.57 7.68
C GLY A 39 -25.96 -7.56 6.17
N PRO A 40 -26.64 -6.72 5.35
CA PRO A 40 -26.74 -6.76 3.86
C PRO A 40 -25.43 -6.71 3.04
N GLN A 41 -24.28 -6.94 3.66
CA GLN A 41 -22.95 -7.11 3.07
C GLN A 41 -22.86 -8.30 2.11
N VAL A 42 -23.60 -9.40 2.34
CA VAL A 42 -23.59 -10.56 1.43
C VAL A 42 -24.22 -10.22 0.08
N VAL A 43 -25.30 -9.44 0.06
CA VAL A 43 -25.94 -8.98 -1.18
C VAL A 43 -25.04 -8.00 -1.91
N ALA A 44 -24.46 -7.03 -1.19
CA ALA A 44 -23.50 -6.09 -1.78
C ALA A 44 -22.27 -6.79 -2.35
N ALA A 45 -21.72 -7.77 -1.63
CA ALA A 45 -20.60 -8.57 -2.12
C ALA A 45 -20.98 -9.44 -3.33
N GLY A 46 -22.17 -10.04 -3.33
CA GLY A 46 -22.71 -10.77 -4.47
C GLY A 46 -22.84 -9.89 -5.72
N LEU A 47 -23.34 -8.65 -5.56
CA LEU A 47 -23.40 -7.67 -6.64
C LEU A 47 -22.03 -7.28 -7.15
N VAL A 48 -21.04 -7.11 -6.26
CA VAL A 48 -19.68 -6.79 -6.69
C VAL A 48 -19.02 -7.96 -7.42
N VAL A 49 -19.19 -9.19 -6.95
CA VAL A 49 -18.68 -10.38 -7.65
C VAL A 49 -19.33 -10.51 -9.03
N ALA A 50 -20.65 -10.29 -9.12
CA ALA A 50 -21.36 -10.29 -10.40
C ALA A 50 -20.86 -9.17 -11.32
N ALA A 51 -20.60 -7.97 -10.81
CA ALA A 51 -20.05 -6.86 -11.57
C ALA A 51 -18.64 -7.17 -12.10
N HIS A 52 -17.77 -7.78 -11.29
CA HIS A 52 -16.43 -8.18 -11.74
C HIS A 52 -16.48 -9.33 -12.75
N ALA A 53 -17.40 -10.29 -12.58
CA ALA A 53 -17.60 -11.36 -13.56
C ALA A 53 -18.11 -10.81 -14.90
N TRP A 54 -19.07 -9.88 -14.86
CA TRP A 54 -19.54 -9.17 -16.05
C TRP A 54 -18.40 -8.36 -16.68
N PHE A 55 -17.58 -7.70 -15.87
CA PHE A 55 -16.46 -6.91 -16.35
C PHE A 55 -15.39 -7.79 -17.01
N LEU A 56 -15.06 -8.97 -16.45
CA LEU A 56 -14.19 -9.95 -17.11
C LEU A 56 -14.72 -10.40 -18.47
N TRP A 57 -16.03 -10.63 -18.55
CA TRP A 57 -16.69 -10.97 -19.82
C TRP A 57 -16.64 -9.82 -20.82
N TYR A 58 -16.90 -8.59 -20.38
CA TYR A 58 -16.80 -7.39 -21.20
C TYR A 58 -15.37 -7.17 -21.72
N LEU A 59 -14.37 -7.29 -20.86
CA LEU A 59 -12.96 -7.17 -21.23
C LEU A 59 -12.53 -8.23 -22.25
N GLN A 60 -13.05 -9.45 -22.14
CA GLN A 60 -12.81 -10.50 -23.14
C GLN A 60 -13.39 -10.11 -24.50
N ALA A 61 -14.64 -9.63 -24.53
CA ALA A 61 -15.30 -9.21 -25.76
C ALA A 61 -14.57 -8.03 -26.43
N GLU A 62 -14.12 -7.04 -25.65
CA GLU A 62 -13.31 -5.91 -26.14
C GLU A 62 -11.98 -6.39 -26.75
N TYR A 63 -11.29 -7.32 -26.11
CA TYR A 63 -10.05 -7.89 -26.66
C TYR A 63 -10.27 -8.66 -27.96
N GLU A 64 -11.37 -9.41 -28.06
CA GLU A 64 -11.71 -10.14 -29.29
C GLU A 64 -12.05 -9.18 -30.44
N ALA A 65 -12.53 -7.97 -30.14
CA ALA A 65 -12.83 -6.93 -31.11
C ALA A 65 -11.61 -6.11 -31.56
N LEU A 66 -10.44 -6.26 -30.92
CA LEU A 66 -9.25 -5.49 -31.29
C LEU A 66 -8.76 -5.84 -32.70
N PRO A 67 -8.51 -4.83 -33.56
CA PRO A 67 -8.05 -5.05 -34.93
C PRO A 67 -6.60 -5.57 -34.98
N ASP A 68 -5.75 -5.11 -34.07
CA ASP A 68 -4.39 -5.60 -33.87
C ASP A 68 -4.13 -5.84 -32.38
N LYS A 69 -3.93 -7.10 -32.01
CA LYS A 69 -3.69 -7.53 -30.63
C LYS A 69 -2.25 -7.27 -30.15
N SER A 70 -1.36 -6.85 -31.05
CA SER A 70 -0.01 -6.42 -30.69
C SER A 70 0.08 -4.90 -30.45
N ASP A 71 -0.89 -4.13 -30.94
CA ASP A 71 -0.93 -2.68 -30.79
C ASP A 71 -1.48 -2.26 -29.41
N LEU A 72 -0.60 -1.72 -28.56
CA LEU A 72 -0.96 -1.21 -27.25
C LEU A 72 -1.78 0.08 -27.30
N ALA A 73 -1.70 0.85 -28.39
CA ALA A 73 -2.46 2.10 -28.52
C ALA A 73 -3.96 1.84 -28.69
N SER A 74 -4.33 0.67 -29.18
CA SER A 74 -5.72 0.23 -29.34
C SER A 74 -6.39 -0.20 -28.03
N VAL A 75 -5.62 -0.41 -26.96
CA VAL A 75 -6.15 -0.87 -25.67
C VAL A 75 -6.68 0.32 -24.86
N THR A 76 -7.97 0.28 -24.55
CA THR A 76 -8.62 1.24 -23.65
C THR A 76 -7.93 1.28 -22.28
N ASP A 77 -7.68 2.49 -21.76
CA ASP A 77 -7.21 2.72 -20.40
C ASP A 77 -8.41 2.70 -19.43
N TYR A 78 -8.77 1.50 -18.99
CA TYR A 78 -9.84 1.27 -18.02
C TYR A 78 -9.53 1.88 -16.66
N VAL A 79 -8.26 2.04 -16.30
CA VAL A 79 -7.87 2.67 -15.03
C VAL A 79 -8.30 4.13 -15.03
N ASP A 80 -7.96 4.88 -16.09
CA ASP A 80 -8.35 6.29 -16.25
C ASP A 80 -9.89 6.44 -16.25
N LEU A 81 -10.63 5.52 -16.89
CA LEU A 81 -12.11 5.51 -16.89
C LEU A 81 -12.73 5.27 -15.50
N TRP A 82 -12.06 4.52 -14.62
CA TRP A 82 -12.57 4.14 -13.31
C TRP A 82 -12.17 5.11 -12.18
N VAL A 83 -11.30 6.09 -12.44
CA VAL A 83 -10.91 7.10 -11.44
C VAL A 83 -12.13 7.77 -10.76
N PRO A 84 -13.19 8.20 -11.47
CA PRO A 84 -14.37 8.76 -10.81
C PRO A 84 -15.06 7.78 -9.86
N ILE A 85 -15.12 6.49 -10.24
CA ILE A 85 -15.72 5.43 -9.42
C ILE A 85 -14.89 5.20 -8.15
N PHE A 86 -13.55 5.24 -8.27
CA PHE A 86 -12.66 5.16 -7.12
C PHE A 86 -12.90 6.31 -6.13
N LEU A 87 -12.97 7.55 -6.61
CA LEU A 87 -13.23 8.69 -5.75
C LEU A 87 -14.61 8.61 -5.09
N LEU A 88 -15.66 8.27 -5.86
CA LEU A 88 -17.01 8.10 -5.34
C LEU A 88 -17.10 7.00 -4.28
N SER A 89 -16.43 5.86 -4.49
CA SER A 89 -16.41 4.76 -3.52
C SER A 89 -15.66 5.12 -2.24
N MET A 90 -14.57 5.87 -2.32
CA MET A 90 -13.89 6.43 -1.14
C MET A 90 -14.80 7.39 -0.36
N PHE A 91 -15.53 8.28 -1.05
CA PHE A 91 -16.52 9.15 -0.39
C PHE A 91 -17.65 8.34 0.26
N ALA A 92 -18.14 7.31 -0.42
CA ALA A 92 -19.16 6.43 0.12
C ALA A 92 -18.67 5.66 1.37
N GLU A 93 -17.43 5.16 1.36
CA GLU A 93 -16.81 4.50 2.51
C GLU A 93 -16.63 5.48 3.69
N ALA A 94 -16.15 6.69 3.42
CA ALA A 94 -16.01 7.74 4.44
C ALA A 94 -17.37 8.17 5.02
N ALA A 95 -18.40 8.29 4.19
CA ALA A 95 -19.77 8.59 4.63
C ALA A 95 -20.36 7.46 5.48
N TRP A 96 -20.14 6.19 5.06
CA TRP A 96 -20.53 5.02 5.84
C TRP A 96 -19.80 4.97 7.19
N ALA A 97 -18.50 5.25 7.20
CA ALA A 97 -17.68 5.30 8.41
C ALA A 97 -18.23 6.34 9.41
N LYS A 98 -18.58 7.53 8.91
CA LYS A 98 -19.22 8.59 9.70
C LYS A 98 -20.59 8.16 10.22
N TYR A 99 -21.42 7.54 9.39
CA TYR A 99 -22.74 7.03 9.79
C TYR A 99 -22.65 5.94 10.87
N LYS A 100 -21.61 5.11 10.83
CA LYS A 100 -21.34 4.04 11.80
C LYS A 100 -20.48 4.48 12.99
N GLU A 101 -20.10 5.75 13.05
CA GLU A 101 -19.20 6.30 14.09
C GLU A 101 -17.88 5.53 14.22
N VAL A 102 -17.37 4.97 13.13
CA VAL A 102 -16.06 4.30 13.09
C VAL A 102 -15.01 5.22 12.49
N ARG A 103 -13.83 5.28 13.11
CA ARG A 103 -12.74 6.14 12.65
C ARG A 103 -11.86 5.39 11.65
N LEU A 104 -12.24 5.43 10.37
CA LEU A 104 -11.50 4.78 9.28
C LEU A 104 -10.55 5.72 8.51
N TYR A 105 -10.79 7.03 8.57
CA TYR A 105 -10.05 8.02 7.80
C TYR A 105 -9.37 9.02 8.75
N ARG A 106 -8.08 9.25 8.55
CA ARG A 106 -7.33 10.37 9.14
C ARG A 106 -6.81 11.24 8.02
N VAL A 107 -7.03 12.55 8.10
CA VAL A 107 -6.70 13.49 7.01
C VAL A 107 -5.25 13.35 6.54
N ASN A 108 -4.29 13.32 7.46
CA ASN A 108 -2.87 13.22 7.11
C ASN A 108 -2.52 11.89 6.40
N ASP A 109 -3.07 10.79 6.92
CA ASP A 109 -2.86 9.44 6.41
C ASP A 109 -3.49 9.29 5.01
N THR A 110 -4.76 9.67 4.88
CA THR A 110 -5.50 9.68 3.61
C THR A 110 -4.83 10.57 2.56
N LEU A 111 -4.40 11.78 2.93
CA LEU A 111 -3.70 12.67 1.99
C LEU A 111 -2.34 12.14 1.58
N SER A 112 -1.60 11.51 2.50
CA SER A 112 -0.35 10.81 2.17
C SER A 112 -0.61 9.70 1.16
N SER A 113 -1.67 8.91 1.37
CA SER A 113 -2.06 7.83 0.45
C SER A 113 -2.47 8.32 -0.93
N LEU A 114 -3.30 9.36 -0.99
CA LEU A 114 -3.67 10.00 -2.25
C LEU A 114 -2.44 10.61 -2.94
N SER A 115 -1.51 11.22 -2.19
CA SER A 115 -0.27 11.77 -2.73
C SER A 115 0.64 10.71 -3.34
N LEU A 116 0.74 9.53 -2.70
CA LEU A 116 1.43 8.37 -3.26
C LEU A 116 0.75 7.88 -4.55
N GLY A 117 -0.57 7.88 -4.60
CA GLY A 117 -1.35 7.61 -5.81
C GLY A 117 -1.03 8.58 -6.95
N VAL A 118 -1.04 9.88 -6.67
CA VAL A 118 -0.66 10.92 -7.64
C VAL A 118 0.78 10.71 -8.15
N LEU A 119 1.73 10.45 -7.25
CA LEU A 119 3.12 10.18 -7.63
C LEU A 119 3.24 8.92 -8.50
N SER A 120 2.45 7.88 -8.21
CA SER A 120 2.39 6.66 -9.01
C SER A 120 1.86 6.94 -10.42
N LEU A 121 0.81 7.76 -10.57
CA LEU A 121 0.28 8.16 -11.88
C LEU A 121 1.31 8.95 -12.70
N LEU A 122 1.99 9.92 -12.08
CA LEU A 122 3.06 10.68 -12.74
C LEU A 122 4.20 9.75 -13.19
N THR A 123 4.64 8.84 -12.33
CA THR A 123 5.68 7.86 -12.64
C THR A 123 5.25 6.92 -13.76
N LYS A 124 3.98 6.49 -13.78
CA LYS A 124 3.44 5.64 -14.84
C LYS A 124 3.50 6.29 -16.21
N LYS A 125 3.16 7.58 -16.29
CA LYS A 125 3.19 8.34 -17.55
C LYS A 125 4.62 8.72 -17.97
N LEU A 126 5.52 9.02 -17.03
CA LEU A 126 6.92 9.36 -17.31
C LEU A 126 7.83 8.17 -17.65
N ALA A 127 7.70 7.05 -16.91
CA ALA A 127 8.70 5.99 -16.90
C ALA A 127 8.13 4.57 -16.99
N ALA A 128 6.95 4.29 -16.41
CA ALA A 128 6.49 2.89 -16.34
C ALA A 128 6.05 2.32 -17.69
N LYS A 129 5.53 3.14 -18.63
CA LYS A 129 5.26 2.64 -19.99
C LYS A 129 6.53 2.11 -20.66
N ALA A 130 7.67 2.76 -20.44
CA ALA A 130 8.96 2.33 -20.98
C ALA A 130 9.61 1.21 -20.17
N LEU A 131 9.44 1.13 -18.84
CA LEU A 131 10.12 0.11 -18.03
C LEU A 131 9.33 -1.20 -17.87
N ALA A 132 8.00 -1.16 -17.89
CA ALA A 132 7.16 -2.35 -17.73
C ALA A 132 6.71 -2.95 -19.07
N PHE A 133 6.31 -2.13 -20.05
CA PHE A 133 5.78 -2.64 -21.31
C PHE A 133 6.86 -2.87 -22.37
N PHE A 134 7.89 -2.02 -22.44
CA PHE A 134 8.95 -2.21 -23.45
C PHE A 134 9.64 -3.57 -23.33
N PRO A 135 10.07 -4.05 -22.14
CA PRO A 135 10.67 -5.38 -22.04
C PRO A 135 9.70 -6.50 -22.45
N TYR A 136 8.42 -6.37 -22.11
CA TYR A 136 7.39 -7.35 -22.50
C TYR A 136 7.21 -7.38 -24.04
N VAL A 137 7.04 -6.21 -24.67
CA VAL A 137 6.91 -6.08 -26.13
C VAL A 137 8.16 -6.57 -26.83
N TYR A 138 9.35 -6.23 -26.32
CA TYR A 138 10.62 -6.70 -26.87
C TYR A 138 10.74 -8.22 -26.82
N VAL A 139 10.38 -8.86 -25.70
CA VAL A 139 10.36 -10.32 -25.59
C VAL A 139 9.35 -10.93 -26.56
N TRP A 140 8.15 -10.36 -26.67
CA TRP A 140 7.13 -10.83 -27.61
C TRP A 140 7.58 -10.74 -29.07
N GLU A 141 8.16 -9.61 -29.49
CA GLU A 141 8.55 -9.43 -30.89
C GLU A 141 9.74 -10.30 -31.30
N HIS A 142 10.71 -10.52 -30.40
CA HIS A 142 11.96 -11.20 -30.74
C HIS A 142 12.05 -12.65 -30.26
N PHE A 143 11.30 -13.04 -29.23
CA PHE A 143 11.47 -14.33 -28.55
C PHE A 143 10.15 -15.11 -28.34
N ALA A 144 9.02 -14.64 -28.88
CA ALA A 144 7.76 -15.40 -28.78
C ALA A 144 7.93 -16.82 -29.34
N VAL A 145 7.65 -17.81 -28.49
CA VAL A 145 7.70 -19.24 -28.83
C VAL A 145 6.54 -19.61 -29.73
N THR A 146 5.40 -18.95 -29.56
CA THR A 146 4.21 -19.13 -30.41
C THR A 146 3.41 -17.85 -30.51
N ARG A 147 2.86 -17.58 -31.70
CA ARG A 147 1.88 -16.52 -31.93
C ARG A 147 0.43 -17.03 -32.02
N ALA A 148 0.21 -18.33 -31.80
CA ALA A 148 -1.12 -18.96 -31.90
C ALA A 148 -2.16 -18.39 -30.91
N PHE A 149 -1.71 -17.92 -29.74
CA PHE A 149 -2.60 -17.27 -28.76
C PHE A 149 -3.02 -15.85 -29.17
N ALA A 150 -2.36 -15.24 -30.16
CA ALA A 150 -2.87 -14.00 -30.76
C ALA A 150 -4.11 -14.26 -31.63
N THR A 151 -4.23 -15.45 -32.23
CA THR A 151 -5.34 -15.80 -33.13
C THR A 151 -6.49 -16.55 -32.46
N ASN A 152 -6.29 -17.15 -31.28
CA ASN A 152 -7.33 -17.84 -30.50
C ASN A 152 -7.76 -17.03 -29.26
N GLY A 153 -8.84 -16.25 -29.38
CA GLY A 153 -9.26 -15.25 -28.38
C GLY A 153 -9.58 -15.81 -26.99
N ALA A 154 -10.54 -16.74 -26.88
CA ALA A 154 -11.07 -17.17 -25.59
C ALA A 154 -10.12 -18.05 -24.77
N LEU A 155 -9.41 -19.00 -25.40
CA LEU A 155 -8.45 -19.84 -24.67
C LEU A 155 -7.24 -19.02 -24.21
N ALA A 156 -6.71 -18.15 -25.08
CA ALA A 156 -5.61 -17.26 -24.72
C ALA A 156 -6.00 -16.36 -23.55
N TRP A 157 -7.24 -15.86 -23.55
CA TRP A 157 -7.78 -15.03 -22.47
C TRP A 157 -7.68 -15.70 -21.10
N TRP A 158 -8.27 -16.89 -20.95
CA TRP A 158 -8.28 -17.58 -19.65
C TRP A 158 -6.91 -18.10 -19.21
N LEU A 159 -6.06 -18.53 -20.16
CA LEU A 159 -4.69 -18.90 -19.85
C LEU A 159 -3.86 -17.68 -19.42
N MET A 160 -4.08 -16.52 -20.05
CA MET A 160 -3.42 -15.28 -19.64
C MET A 160 -3.93 -14.80 -18.28
N PHE A 161 -5.22 -14.89 -18.00
CA PHE A 161 -5.77 -14.60 -16.67
C PHE A 161 -5.09 -15.46 -15.59
N ALA A 162 -5.06 -16.79 -15.77
CA ALA A 162 -4.39 -17.70 -14.83
C ALA A 162 -2.88 -17.43 -14.73
N GLY A 163 -2.22 -17.16 -15.86
CA GLY A 163 -0.80 -16.84 -15.93
C GLY A 163 -0.46 -15.52 -15.23
N LYS A 164 -1.30 -14.49 -15.40
CA LYS A 164 -1.15 -13.19 -14.73
C LYS A 164 -1.41 -13.30 -13.23
N GLU A 165 -2.39 -14.08 -12.81
CA GLU A 165 -2.66 -14.33 -11.39
C GLU A 165 -1.52 -15.11 -10.72
N PHE A 166 -0.93 -16.09 -11.42
CA PHE A 166 0.26 -16.78 -10.96
C PHE A 166 1.48 -15.86 -10.93
N SER A 167 1.70 -15.04 -11.97
CA SER A 167 2.74 -14.02 -12.02
C SER A 167 2.58 -13.01 -10.89
N TYR A 168 1.35 -12.61 -10.55
CA TYR A 168 1.05 -11.73 -9.42
C TYR A 168 1.34 -12.40 -8.09
N TYR A 169 0.93 -13.66 -7.89
CA TYR A 169 1.31 -14.42 -6.70
C TYR A 169 2.85 -14.57 -6.59
N CYS A 170 3.53 -14.69 -7.73
CA CYS A 170 4.98 -14.71 -7.85
C CYS A 170 5.60 -13.29 -7.90
N THR A 171 4.82 -12.22 -7.95
CA THR A 171 5.37 -10.85 -7.99
C THR A 171 6.04 -10.54 -6.68
N PRO A 172 5.44 -11.00 -5.58
CA PRO A 172 6.18 -11.23 -4.39
C PRO A 172 7.17 -12.38 -4.47
N SER A 173 7.87 -12.76 -5.54
CA SER A 173 8.85 -13.88 -5.56
C SER A 173 10.26 -13.42 -5.96
N SER A 174 11.24 -14.32 -6.21
CA SER A 174 12.62 -14.00 -6.63
C SER A 174 12.84 -14.22 -8.13
N PRO A 175 13.75 -13.52 -8.84
CA PRO A 175 13.82 -13.59 -10.30
C PRO A 175 14.69 -14.74 -10.86
N LEU A 176 15.25 -15.64 -10.04
CA LEU A 176 16.19 -16.65 -10.54
C LEU A 176 16.01 -18.04 -9.88
N PRO A 177 15.78 -19.11 -10.67
CA PRO A 177 16.05 -20.47 -10.25
C PRO A 177 17.57 -20.69 -10.34
N ILE A 178 18.30 -20.53 -9.24
CA ILE A 178 19.70 -20.98 -9.21
C ILE A 178 19.71 -22.50 -8.99
N LEU A 179 19.95 -23.21 -10.09
CA LEU A 179 20.48 -24.58 -10.28
C LEU A 179 20.15 -25.66 -9.22
N PRO A 180 19.65 -26.85 -9.63
CA PRO A 180 19.56 -27.99 -8.74
C PRO A 180 20.97 -28.48 -8.42
N THR A 181 21.50 -28.13 -7.25
CA THR A 181 22.63 -28.88 -6.69
C THR A 181 22.06 -30.18 -6.11
N SER A 182 22.29 -31.25 -6.86
CA SER A 182 21.90 -32.62 -6.54
C SER A 182 22.49 -33.06 -5.20
N THR A 183 21.78 -32.85 -4.10
CA THR A 183 21.99 -33.60 -2.86
C THR A 183 20.65 -33.86 -2.20
N ALA A 184 20.34 -35.14 -2.00
CA ALA A 184 19.11 -35.64 -1.38
C ALA A 184 19.09 -35.37 0.13
N ASN A 185 19.09 -34.10 0.51
CA ASN A 185 19.01 -33.66 1.90
C ASN A 185 17.56 -33.17 2.19
N PRO A 186 16.88 -33.67 3.23
CA PRO A 186 15.55 -33.19 3.65
C PRO A 186 15.49 -31.69 4.00
N ALA A 187 16.63 -30.97 4.00
CA ALA A 187 16.69 -29.51 3.92
C ALA A 187 15.99 -28.93 2.67
N PHE A 188 15.67 -29.72 1.65
CA PHE A 188 14.90 -29.29 0.47
C PHE A 188 13.37 -29.18 0.67
N ALA A 189 12.89 -29.12 1.92
CA ALA A 189 11.63 -28.41 2.21
C ALA A 189 11.73 -26.90 1.91
N TYR A 190 12.95 -26.39 1.72
CA TYR A 190 13.30 -25.02 1.36
C TYR A 190 12.74 -24.56 -0.01
N THR A 191 12.49 -25.45 -0.99
CA THR A 191 11.88 -25.05 -2.27
C THR A 191 10.40 -24.68 -2.17
N ARG A 192 9.73 -25.02 -1.06
CA ARG A 192 8.34 -24.60 -0.79
C ARG A 192 8.23 -23.18 -0.22
N THR A 193 9.36 -22.56 0.13
CA THR A 193 9.47 -21.22 0.75
C THR A 193 10.14 -20.17 -0.15
N HIS A 194 10.61 -20.53 -1.36
CA HIS A 194 11.36 -19.62 -2.24
C HIS A 194 10.53 -18.77 -3.20
N ALA A 195 9.22 -19.01 -3.28
CA ALA A 195 8.31 -18.26 -4.16
C ALA A 195 7.83 -16.92 -3.55
N ARG A 196 8.63 -16.22 -2.72
CA ARG A 196 8.13 -15.15 -1.80
C ARG A 196 8.95 -13.82 -1.66
N GLY A 197 9.84 -13.50 -2.60
CA GLY A 197 10.61 -12.24 -2.69
C GLY A 197 9.97 -10.84 -2.63
N GLY A 198 8.68 -10.56 -2.77
CA GLY A 198 8.16 -9.17 -2.60
C GLY A 198 8.12 -8.73 -1.15
N HIS A 199 7.98 -9.73 -0.27
CA HIS A 199 8.07 -9.57 1.17
C HIS A 199 9.38 -10.15 1.73
N THR A 200 10.08 -11.00 0.96
CA THR A 200 11.33 -11.66 1.42
C THR A 200 12.61 -11.23 0.71
N ILE A 201 12.57 -10.38 -0.31
CA ILE A 201 13.74 -9.71 -0.92
C ILE A 201 13.68 -8.23 -0.56
N ALA A 202 14.75 -7.71 0.05
CA ALA A 202 14.80 -6.33 0.50
C ALA A 202 14.51 -5.32 -0.61
N ALA A 203 15.04 -5.52 -1.83
CA ALA A 203 14.80 -4.60 -2.96
C ALA A 203 13.33 -4.54 -3.40
N PHE A 204 12.63 -5.68 -3.48
CA PHE A 204 11.22 -5.68 -3.84
C PHE A 204 10.34 -5.23 -2.68
N TRP A 205 10.70 -5.57 -1.44
CA TRP A 205 10.09 -4.99 -0.26
C TRP A 205 10.26 -3.47 -0.23
N ALA A 206 11.39 -2.92 -0.65
CA ALA A 206 11.57 -1.47 -0.75
C ALA A 206 10.61 -0.82 -1.77
N MET A 207 10.23 -1.53 -2.84
CA MET A 207 9.22 -1.07 -3.80
C MET A 207 7.78 -1.29 -3.29
N HIS A 208 7.56 -2.24 -2.39
CA HIS A 208 6.23 -2.67 -1.96
C HIS A 208 5.79 -2.19 -0.57
N SER A 209 6.70 -2.15 0.39
CA SER A 209 6.47 -1.66 1.76
C SER A 209 5.68 -0.36 1.89
N VAL A 210 5.82 0.58 0.94
CA VAL A 210 5.06 1.83 0.95
C VAL A 210 3.55 1.54 0.85
N HIS A 211 3.14 0.50 0.12
CA HIS A 211 1.77 -0.01 0.09
C HIS A 211 1.24 -0.42 1.47
N HIS A 212 2.07 -1.11 2.23
CA HIS A 212 1.76 -1.53 3.59
C HIS A 212 1.98 -0.44 4.64
N SER A 213 2.46 0.76 4.26
CA SER A 213 2.90 1.76 5.24
C SER A 213 1.76 2.48 5.95
N SER A 214 0.56 2.50 5.37
CA SER A 214 -0.61 3.12 5.97
C SER A 214 -1.01 2.42 7.27
N GLU A 215 -1.28 3.20 8.32
CA GLU A 215 -1.79 2.68 9.59
C GLU A 215 -3.32 2.72 9.65
N GLU A 216 -3.98 3.32 8.66
CA GLU A 216 -5.41 3.17 8.41
C GLU A 216 -5.63 2.27 7.18
N TYR A 217 -6.46 1.25 7.33
CA TYR A 217 -6.83 0.37 6.22
C TYR A 217 -8.19 0.79 5.67
N ASN A 218 -8.18 1.36 4.47
CA ASN A 218 -9.34 1.90 3.76
C ASN A 218 -9.01 1.97 2.26
N LEU A 219 -9.99 2.37 1.43
CA LEU A 219 -9.83 2.42 -0.02
C LEU A 219 -8.71 3.37 -0.50
N ALA A 220 -8.34 4.39 0.29
CA ALA A 220 -7.23 5.28 -0.07
C ALA A 220 -5.88 4.54 -0.08
N ALA A 221 -5.70 3.55 0.80
CA ALA A 221 -4.47 2.78 0.91
C ALA A 221 -4.18 1.95 -0.35
N ALA A 222 -5.21 1.60 -1.12
CA ALA A 222 -5.07 0.87 -2.38
C ALA A 222 -4.24 1.59 -3.44
N LEU A 223 -4.20 2.93 -3.40
CA LEU A 223 -3.55 3.75 -4.43
C LEU A 223 -2.03 3.68 -4.38
N HIS A 224 -1.47 3.04 -3.35
CA HIS A 224 -0.05 2.77 -3.26
C HIS A 224 0.28 1.59 -4.19
N SER A 225 0.65 1.82 -5.44
CA SER A 225 1.00 0.71 -6.35
C SER A 225 2.51 0.58 -6.56
N SER A 226 3.00 -0.65 -6.44
CA SER A 226 4.36 -1.05 -6.73
C SER A 226 4.44 -1.58 -8.15
N VAL A 227 5.51 -1.26 -8.86
CA VAL A 227 5.74 -1.78 -10.20
C VAL A 227 6.54 -3.07 -10.07
N SER A 228 5.95 -4.21 -10.41
CA SER A 228 6.70 -5.44 -10.64
C SER A 228 6.28 -6.04 -11.98
N TRP A 229 7.15 -5.88 -12.96
CA TRP A 229 6.96 -6.30 -14.35
C TRP A 229 7.82 -7.52 -14.70
N LEU A 230 8.83 -7.83 -13.88
CA LEU A 230 9.79 -8.91 -14.12
C LEU A 230 9.11 -10.28 -14.19
N TYR A 231 8.11 -10.53 -13.36
CA TYR A 231 7.37 -11.80 -13.32
C TYR A 231 6.42 -12.00 -14.48
N ASP A 232 6.09 -10.93 -15.18
CA ASP A 232 5.23 -10.99 -16.35
C ASP A 232 6.00 -11.36 -17.62
N LEU A 233 7.33 -11.20 -17.66
CA LEU A 233 8.14 -11.46 -18.86
C LEU A 233 8.00 -12.88 -19.43
N PRO A 234 7.94 -13.96 -18.63
CA PRO A 234 7.72 -15.29 -19.18
C PRO A 234 6.40 -15.43 -19.95
N LEU A 235 5.37 -14.64 -19.60
CA LEU A 235 4.09 -14.62 -20.31
C LEU A 235 4.26 -14.03 -21.73
N ALA A 236 5.21 -13.12 -21.93
CA ALA A 236 5.49 -12.51 -23.24
C ALA A 236 6.05 -13.52 -24.27
N LEU A 237 6.46 -14.72 -23.84
CA LEU A 237 6.84 -15.79 -24.77
C LEU A 237 5.63 -16.43 -25.48
N PHE A 238 4.42 -16.20 -24.96
CA PHE A 238 3.21 -16.91 -25.39
C PHE A 238 2.04 -15.96 -25.68
N PHE A 239 1.93 -14.82 -24.99
CA PHE A 239 0.76 -13.95 -25.05
C PHE A 239 1.08 -12.57 -25.62
N PRO A 240 0.16 -11.99 -26.42
CA PRO A 240 0.39 -10.70 -27.04
C PRO A 240 0.29 -9.55 -26.02
N PRO A 241 0.99 -8.42 -26.26
CA PRO A 241 1.04 -7.29 -25.33
C PRO A 241 -0.32 -6.71 -24.96
N ALA A 242 -1.30 -6.63 -25.87
CA ALA A 242 -2.63 -6.08 -25.55
C ALA A 242 -3.32 -6.91 -24.46
N LEU A 243 -3.23 -8.24 -24.55
CA LEU A 243 -3.82 -9.14 -23.57
C LEU A 243 -3.18 -8.98 -22.19
N PHE A 244 -1.86 -8.75 -22.15
CA PHE A 244 -1.13 -8.44 -20.93
C PHE A 244 -1.58 -7.12 -20.29
N VAL A 245 -1.71 -6.06 -21.08
CA VAL A 245 -2.15 -4.75 -20.57
C VAL A 245 -3.56 -4.84 -20.00
N ILE A 246 -4.50 -5.49 -20.69
CA ILE A 246 -5.88 -5.61 -20.22
C ILE A 246 -5.94 -6.38 -18.88
N HIS A 247 -5.24 -7.51 -18.76
CA HIS A 247 -5.21 -8.28 -17.51
C HIS A 247 -4.50 -7.55 -16.37
N SER A 248 -3.47 -6.75 -16.69
CA SER A 248 -2.78 -5.92 -15.69
C SER A 248 -3.68 -4.81 -15.15
N GLN A 249 -4.49 -4.19 -16.02
CA GLN A 249 -5.50 -3.22 -15.61
C GLN A 249 -6.59 -3.87 -14.77
N PHE A 250 -7.12 -5.02 -15.20
CA PHE A 250 -8.12 -5.77 -14.42
C PHE A 250 -7.62 -6.09 -13.00
N ASN A 251 -6.41 -6.64 -12.89
CA ASN A 251 -5.84 -6.97 -11.58
C ASN A 251 -5.71 -5.72 -10.69
N LEU A 252 -5.23 -4.59 -11.23
CA LEU A 252 -5.17 -3.32 -10.50
C LEU A 252 -6.55 -2.82 -10.02
N LEU A 253 -7.56 -2.88 -10.89
CA LEU A 253 -8.93 -2.48 -10.56
C LEU A 253 -9.53 -3.39 -9.48
N TYR A 254 -9.29 -4.71 -9.57
CA TYR A 254 -9.73 -5.67 -8.55
C TYR A 254 -9.04 -5.43 -7.20
N GLN A 255 -7.72 -5.17 -7.22
CA GLN A 255 -6.97 -4.85 -6.02
C GLN A 255 -7.57 -3.65 -5.29
N PHE A 256 -8.00 -2.60 -5.98
CA PHE A 256 -8.63 -1.45 -5.33
C PHE A 256 -9.82 -1.84 -4.45
N TRP A 257 -10.73 -2.68 -4.97
CA TRP A 257 -11.96 -3.03 -4.28
C TRP A 257 -11.75 -3.83 -2.97
N ILE A 258 -10.70 -4.66 -2.90
CA ILE A 258 -10.43 -5.47 -1.71
C ILE A 258 -9.84 -4.67 -0.54
N HIS A 259 -9.47 -3.40 -0.72
CA HIS A 259 -8.95 -2.54 0.35
C HIS A 259 -10.05 -1.86 1.17
N THR A 260 -10.86 -2.66 1.85
CA THR A 260 -11.91 -2.11 2.71
C THR A 260 -12.09 -2.95 3.97
N PRO A 261 -12.26 -2.32 5.15
CA PRO A 261 -12.67 -3.03 6.36
C PRO A 261 -14.18 -3.24 6.43
N VAL A 262 -14.96 -2.62 5.54
CA VAL A 262 -16.43 -2.61 5.58
C VAL A 262 -17.03 -3.97 5.28
N ILE A 263 -16.40 -4.72 4.37
CA ILE A 263 -16.90 -6.02 3.90
C ILE A 263 -16.26 -7.14 4.74
N GLY A 264 -17.11 -7.90 5.45
CA GLY A 264 -16.69 -9.06 6.24
C GLY A 264 -16.28 -10.27 5.40
N LYS A 265 -16.34 -11.46 5.99
CA LYS A 265 -16.06 -12.72 5.29
C LYS A 265 -17.13 -13.03 4.25
N LEU A 266 -16.72 -13.49 3.08
CA LEU A 266 -17.62 -13.80 1.95
C LEU A 266 -17.97 -15.30 1.82
N GLY A 267 -17.65 -16.10 2.83
CA GLY A 267 -18.02 -17.52 2.87
C GLY A 267 -17.36 -18.30 1.72
N PRO A 268 -18.11 -19.10 0.94
CA PRO A 268 -17.53 -19.98 -0.08
C PRO A 268 -16.69 -19.27 -1.17
N LEU A 269 -16.95 -17.99 -1.45
CA LEU A 269 -16.17 -17.22 -2.40
C LEU A 269 -14.69 -17.11 -1.99
N GLU A 270 -14.41 -17.15 -0.69
CA GLU A 270 -13.07 -17.09 -0.11
C GLU A 270 -12.23 -18.33 -0.42
N TYR A 271 -12.80 -19.40 -0.98
CA TYR A 271 -12.01 -20.54 -1.45
C TYR A 271 -11.30 -20.28 -2.78
N VAL A 272 -11.78 -19.31 -3.56
CA VAL A 272 -11.30 -19.03 -4.92
C VAL A 272 -10.79 -17.61 -5.06
N LEU A 273 -11.58 -16.63 -4.62
CA LEU A 273 -11.28 -15.21 -4.75
C LEU A 273 -10.47 -14.72 -3.55
N ASN A 274 -9.55 -13.79 -3.81
CA ASN A 274 -9.01 -12.91 -2.79
C ASN A 274 -10.10 -11.91 -2.40
N THR A 275 -10.45 -11.84 -1.12
CA THR A 275 -11.54 -11.01 -0.61
C THR A 275 -11.01 -9.93 0.33
N PRO A 276 -11.81 -8.91 0.67
CA PRO A 276 -11.37 -7.88 1.63
C PRO A 276 -10.87 -8.46 2.96
N SER A 277 -11.48 -9.55 3.45
CA SER A 277 -11.03 -10.29 4.63
C SER A 277 -9.62 -10.86 4.50
N GLN A 278 -9.33 -11.51 3.36
CA GLN A 278 -8.02 -12.09 3.11
C GLN A 278 -6.95 -11.01 2.88
N HIS A 279 -7.31 -9.94 2.20
CA HIS A 279 -6.41 -8.82 1.93
C HIS A 279 -6.11 -7.99 3.19
N ARG A 280 -7.04 -7.89 4.15
CA ARG A 280 -6.72 -7.33 5.47
C ARG A 280 -5.62 -8.10 6.17
N VAL A 281 -5.66 -9.44 6.12
CA VAL A 281 -4.60 -10.29 6.69
C VAL A 281 -3.27 -10.01 5.98
N HIS A 282 -3.26 -9.87 4.66
CA HIS A 282 -2.06 -9.51 3.90
C HIS A 282 -1.44 -8.17 4.37
N HIS A 283 -2.28 -7.17 4.66
CA HIS A 283 -1.83 -5.88 5.17
C HIS A 283 -1.51 -5.83 6.67
N GLY A 284 -1.84 -6.88 7.41
CA GLY A 284 -1.63 -6.93 8.84
C GLY A 284 -0.16 -7.08 9.22
N LYS A 285 0.28 -6.35 10.24
CA LYS A 285 1.58 -6.55 10.90
C LYS A 285 1.49 -7.40 12.16
N ASN A 286 0.34 -8.01 12.44
CA ASN A 286 0.24 -9.05 13.46
C ASN A 286 1.14 -10.23 13.05
N VAL A 287 1.70 -10.95 14.03
CA VAL A 287 2.64 -12.04 13.75
C VAL A 287 2.02 -13.13 12.85
N TYR A 288 0.71 -13.41 13.00
CA TYR A 288 0.03 -14.40 12.16
C TYR A 288 -0.28 -13.91 10.73
N CYS A 289 -0.23 -12.60 10.50
CA CYS A 289 -0.49 -11.94 9.22
C CYS A 289 0.76 -11.85 8.33
N ILE A 290 1.95 -11.90 8.93
CA ILE A 290 3.22 -11.75 8.20
C ILE A 290 3.37 -12.87 7.16
N ASP A 291 3.72 -12.45 5.94
CA ASP A 291 4.03 -13.32 4.81
C ASP A 291 2.87 -14.25 4.39
N LYS A 292 1.63 -13.73 4.46
CA LYS A 292 0.40 -14.42 4.09
C LYS A 292 -0.37 -13.74 2.95
N ASN A 293 -1.19 -14.54 2.27
CA ASN A 293 -2.19 -14.10 1.29
C ASN A 293 -1.65 -13.16 0.19
N TYR A 294 -0.83 -13.69 -0.71
CA TYR A 294 -0.20 -12.94 -1.81
C TYR A 294 -1.03 -12.86 -3.09
N GLY A 295 -2.13 -13.62 -3.18
CA GLY A 295 -2.97 -13.68 -4.37
C GLY A 295 -3.53 -12.30 -4.75
N GLY A 296 -3.60 -12.02 -6.04
CA GLY A 296 -4.20 -10.78 -6.55
C GLY A 296 -5.72 -10.88 -6.52
N THR A 297 -6.28 -11.45 -7.58
CA THR A 297 -7.72 -11.75 -7.71
C THR A 297 -8.05 -13.11 -7.10
N LEU A 298 -7.15 -14.09 -7.24
CA LEU A 298 -7.34 -15.48 -6.84
C LEU A 298 -6.47 -15.86 -5.65
N CYS A 299 -7.08 -16.44 -4.62
CA CYS A 299 -6.36 -17.00 -3.46
C CYS A 299 -5.99 -18.49 -3.64
N ILE A 300 -6.30 -19.08 -4.82
CA ILE A 300 -6.01 -20.50 -5.11
C ILE A 300 -4.53 -20.81 -4.91
N PHE A 301 -3.64 -19.95 -5.42
CA PHE A 301 -2.20 -20.13 -5.27
C PHE A 301 -1.76 -20.06 -3.81
N ASP A 302 -2.40 -19.21 -3.00
CA ASP A 302 -2.10 -19.17 -1.57
C ASP A 302 -2.40 -20.48 -0.86
N ARG A 303 -3.47 -21.15 -1.29
CA ARG A 303 -3.88 -22.45 -0.75
C ARG A 303 -2.98 -23.57 -1.25
N LEU A 304 -2.61 -23.55 -2.54
CA LEU A 304 -1.73 -24.54 -3.14
C LEU A 304 -0.32 -24.52 -2.52
N PHE A 305 0.20 -23.33 -2.21
CA PHE A 305 1.55 -23.13 -1.71
C PHE A 305 1.63 -22.87 -0.20
N GLY A 306 0.51 -22.94 0.53
CA GLY A 306 0.47 -22.86 1.99
C GLY A 306 0.79 -21.47 2.57
N THR A 307 0.49 -20.40 1.84
CA THR A 307 0.56 -19.00 2.31
C THR A 307 -0.78 -18.48 2.78
N PHE A 308 -1.87 -19.23 2.55
CA PHE A 308 -3.19 -18.84 2.97
C PHE A 308 -3.31 -18.75 4.50
N GLN A 309 -3.88 -17.65 4.98
CA GLN A 309 -4.26 -17.43 6.37
C GLN A 309 -5.63 -16.75 6.42
N GLU A 310 -6.55 -17.34 7.18
CA GLU A 310 -7.87 -16.75 7.41
C GLU A 310 -7.78 -15.59 8.41
N GLU A 311 -8.63 -14.57 8.23
CA GLU A 311 -8.85 -13.53 9.23
C GLU A 311 -9.44 -14.14 10.51
N LEU A 312 -8.80 -13.88 11.66
CA LEU A 312 -9.22 -14.38 12.96
C LEU A 312 -10.09 -13.35 13.64
N ASP A 313 -11.39 -13.63 13.78
CA ASP A 313 -12.36 -12.68 14.36
C ASP A 313 -12.00 -12.28 15.81
N GLN A 314 -11.24 -13.10 16.53
CA GLN A 314 -10.87 -12.82 17.91
C GLN A 314 -9.66 -11.88 18.06
N ILE A 315 -8.91 -11.63 16.97
CA ILE A 315 -7.69 -10.82 17.00
C ILE A 315 -7.85 -9.66 16.02
N PRO A 316 -7.98 -8.41 16.50
CA PRO A 316 -8.04 -7.27 15.61
C PRO A 316 -6.69 -7.11 14.87
N ILE A 317 -6.78 -6.81 13.58
CA ILE A 317 -5.61 -6.60 12.73
C ILE A 317 -5.06 -5.21 13.00
N VAL A 318 -3.75 -5.14 13.20
CA VAL A 318 -2.98 -3.90 13.30
C VAL A 318 -2.28 -3.68 11.96
N TYR A 319 -2.44 -2.49 11.38
CA TYR A 319 -1.89 -2.13 10.08
C TYR A 319 -0.60 -1.29 10.19
N GLY A 320 -0.01 -0.99 9.05
CA GLY A 320 1.30 -0.36 8.90
C GLY A 320 2.42 -1.39 8.75
N VAL A 321 3.63 -0.92 8.50
CA VAL A 321 4.82 -1.77 8.45
C VAL A 321 5.35 -2.07 9.85
N VAL A 322 6.04 -3.22 10.01
CA VAL A 322 6.65 -3.67 11.27
C VAL A 322 7.62 -2.61 11.84
N HIS A 323 8.33 -1.91 10.96
CA HIS A 323 9.15 -0.75 11.28
C HIS A 323 8.50 0.52 10.72
N PRO A 324 7.78 1.29 11.53
CA PRO A 324 7.03 2.46 11.06
C PRO A 324 7.94 3.46 10.33
N ILE A 325 7.50 3.91 9.15
CA ILE A 325 8.22 4.93 8.36
C ILE A 325 8.12 6.34 8.97
N ASN A 326 7.07 6.59 9.78
CA ASN A 326 6.86 7.84 10.52
C ASN A 326 6.99 9.12 9.66
N THR A 327 6.34 9.12 8.50
CA THR A 327 6.29 10.28 7.61
C THR A 327 5.04 10.24 6.72
N PHE A 328 4.45 11.40 6.48
CA PHE A 328 3.42 11.63 5.47
C PHE A 328 3.98 12.19 4.16
N ASN A 329 5.31 12.30 4.04
CA ASN A 329 5.96 12.72 2.82
C ASN A 329 6.08 11.54 1.84
N PRO A 330 5.42 11.59 0.66
CA PRO A 330 5.36 10.44 -0.24
C PRO A 330 6.72 10.07 -0.86
N VAL A 331 7.63 11.04 -1.02
CA VAL A 331 8.98 10.78 -1.55
C VAL A 331 9.85 10.15 -0.46
N GLU A 332 9.76 10.67 0.77
CA GLU A 332 10.50 10.11 1.91
C GLU A 332 10.03 8.69 2.24
N ALA A 333 8.71 8.44 2.17
CA ALA A 333 8.11 7.13 2.35
C ALA A 333 8.69 6.10 1.36
N ASN A 334 8.80 6.45 0.07
CA ASN A 334 9.43 5.59 -0.94
C ASN A 334 10.94 5.45 -0.74
N ALA A 335 11.64 6.50 -0.28
CA ALA A 335 13.09 6.49 -0.13
C ALA A 335 13.57 5.72 1.12
N THR A 336 12.74 5.59 2.16
CA THR A 336 13.14 5.07 3.48
C THR A 336 13.82 3.70 3.40
N ASN A 337 13.19 2.72 2.76
CA ASN A 337 13.76 1.37 2.66
C ASN A 337 14.99 1.33 1.74
N TRP A 338 15.02 2.13 0.67
CA TRP A 338 16.20 2.23 -0.19
C TRP A 338 17.40 2.85 0.52
N ARG A 339 17.20 3.85 1.39
CA ARG A 339 18.28 4.43 2.19
C ARG A 339 18.82 3.44 3.21
N TYR A 340 17.96 2.64 3.83
CA TYR A 340 18.38 1.55 4.73
C TYR A 340 19.24 0.52 4.01
N ILE A 341 18.79 0.04 2.84
CA ILE A 341 19.54 -0.88 1.99
C ILE A 341 20.88 -0.27 1.57
N GLY A 342 20.87 0.98 1.09
CA GLY A 342 22.07 1.68 0.64
C GLY A 342 23.10 1.88 1.76
N ALA A 343 22.65 2.25 2.96
CA ALA A 343 23.53 2.38 4.14
C ALA A 343 24.18 1.03 4.50
N ASN A 344 23.41 -0.05 4.52
CA ASN A 344 23.94 -1.39 4.76
C ASN A 344 24.91 -1.84 3.65
N PHE A 345 24.56 -1.58 2.39
CA PHE A 345 25.41 -1.89 1.23
C PHE A 345 26.77 -1.20 1.30
N LEU A 346 26.81 0.05 1.78
CA LEU A 346 28.05 0.82 1.93
C LEU A 346 28.88 0.38 3.14
N ASN A 347 28.23 0.03 4.25
CA ASN A 347 28.91 -0.34 5.50
C ASN A 347 29.45 -1.77 5.52
N LEU A 348 28.86 -2.69 4.74
CA LEU A 348 29.29 -4.08 4.71
C LEU A 348 30.50 -4.31 3.78
N LYS A 349 31.45 -5.14 4.26
CA LYS A 349 32.60 -5.58 3.47
C LYS A 349 32.28 -6.82 2.63
N GLY A 350 32.85 -6.87 1.43
CA GLY A 350 32.76 -8.02 0.51
C GLY A 350 31.52 -7.99 -0.40
N LEU A 351 31.72 -8.33 -1.68
CA LEU A 351 30.68 -8.25 -2.71
C LEU A 351 29.46 -9.12 -2.39
N ARG A 352 29.67 -10.31 -1.83
CA ARG A 352 28.58 -11.22 -1.42
C ARG A 352 27.66 -10.58 -0.37
N ASN A 353 28.23 -9.93 0.64
CA ASN A 353 27.42 -9.30 1.69
C ASN A 353 26.68 -8.08 1.15
N LYS A 354 27.31 -7.31 0.27
CA LYS A 354 26.69 -6.18 -0.41
C LYS A 354 25.49 -6.61 -1.25
N LEU A 355 25.65 -7.59 -2.13
CA LEU A 355 24.54 -8.16 -2.90
C LEU A 355 23.49 -8.80 -2.00
N GLY A 356 23.91 -9.38 -0.87
CA GLY A 356 23.03 -9.91 0.17
C GLY A 356 22.04 -8.89 0.72
N THR A 357 22.43 -7.62 0.87
CA THR A 357 21.51 -6.54 1.34
C THR A 357 20.39 -6.20 0.37
N LEU A 358 20.57 -6.52 -0.91
CA LEU A 358 19.55 -6.32 -1.95
C LEU A 358 18.66 -7.56 -2.06
N TYR A 359 19.26 -8.75 -1.93
CA TYR A 359 18.63 -10.02 -2.24
C TYR A 359 17.96 -10.70 -1.05
N PHE A 360 18.56 -10.68 0.13
CA PHE A 360 17.95 -11.31 1.30
C PHE A 360 16.89 -10.40 1.92
N GLY A 361 16.06 -10.96 2.81
CA GLY A 361 14.96 -10.22 3.44
C GLY A 361 15.41 -8.99 4.21
N PRO A 362 14.51 -8.03 4.47
CA PRO A 362 14.84 -6.75 5.09
C PRO A 362 15.51 -6.86 6.47
N GLY A 363 15.37 -8.01 7.15
CA GLY A 363 16.02 -8.30 8.44
C GLY A 363 17.38 -9.03 8.33
N TRP A 364 17.92 -9.26 7.13
CA TRP A 364 19.13 -10.06 6.95
C TRP A 364 20.42 -9.33 7.39
N ILE A 365 21.33 -10.09 8.02
CA ILE A 365 22.68 -9.66 8.36
C ILE A 365 23.72 -10.71 7.91
N PRO A 366 24.99 -10.33 7.67
CA PRO A 366 26.03 -11.28 7.29
C PRO A 366 26.22 -12.39 8.33
N GLY A 367 26.16 -13.64 7.89
CA GLY A 367 26.32 -14.82 8.75
C GLY A 367 25.01 -15.47 9.18
N ALA A 368 23.86 -14.79 9.03
CA ALA A 368 22.55 -15.40 9.23
C ALA A 368 22.25 -16.42 8.12
N SER A 369 21.76 -17.61 8.49
CA SER A 369 21.51 -18.69 7.54
C SER A 369 20.18 -18.54 6.79
N SER A 370 19.26 -17.74 7.35
CA SER A 370 18.02 -17.30 6.71
C SER A 370 17.74 -15.81 7.01
N GLY A 371 17.11 -15.09 6.07
CA GLY A 371 16.72 -13.68 6.24
C GLY A 371 15.66 -13.41 7.33
N THR A 372 15.27 -14.44 8.07
CA THR A 372 14.28 -14.43 9.16
C THR A 372 14.88 -14.77 10.52
N GLU A 373 16.16 -15.15 10.60
CA GLU A 373 16.70 -15.82 11.80
C GLU A 373 17.03 -14.90 12.98
N GLU A 374 17.04 -13.57 12.83
CA GLU A 374 17.53 -12.70 13.90
C GLU A 374 16.85 -11.34 14.04
N TYR A 375 15.78 -11.06 13.30
CA TYR A 375 14.99 -9.85 13.53
C TYR A 375 13.73 -10.18 14.32
N PRO A 376 13.71 -9.97 15.66
CA PRO A 376 12.49 -10.19 16.43
C PRO A 376 11.45 -9.20 15.94
N ILE A 377 10.42 -9.71 15.25
CA ILE A 377 9.20 -8.95 14.95
C ILE A 377 8.72 -8.45 16.32
N PRO A 378 8.72 -7.12 16.56
CA PRO A 378 8.27 -6.59 17.83
C PRO A 378 6.85 -7.10 18.05
N PRO A 379 6.53 -7.58 19.26
CA PRO A 379 5.20 -8.09 19.49
C PRO A 379 4.20 -6.96 19.27
N THR A 380 3.33 -7.09 18.28
CA THR A 380 2.26 -6.14 18.00
C THR A 380 1.09 -6.47 18.91
N SER A 381 1.17 -6.05 20.18
CA SER A 381 0.00 -6.00 21.05
C SER A 381 -1.01 -5.02 20.46
N THR A 382 -2.26 -5.42 20.42
CA THR A 382 -3.40 -4.64 19.92
C THR A 382 -3.60 -3.31 20.66
N ASP A 383 -3.07 -3.18 21.89
CA ASP A 383 -3.23 -2.00 22.75
C ASP A 383 -2.04 -1.02 22.80
N SER A 384 -0.85 -1.34 22.23
CA SER A 384 0.37 -0.54 22.51
C SER A 384 1.08 0.14 21.33
N THR A 385 0.56 0.06 20.10
CA THR A 385 1.10 0.84 18.97
C THR A 385 0.35 2.17 18.83
N THR A 386 0.93 3.24 19.37
CA THR A 386 0.44 4.60 19.08
C THR A 386 0.68 4.89 17.60
N LYS A 387 -0.38 5.16 16.84
CA LYS A 387 -0.28 5.54 15.42
C LYS A 387 0.47 6.86 15.28
N TYR A 388 1.27 7.00 14.22
CA TYR A 388 1.92 8.25 13.85
C TYR A 388 0.86 9.29 13.47
N ASP A 389 0.70 10.34 14.28
CA ASP A 389 -0.28 11.41 14.05
C ASP A 389 0.22 12.77 14.55
N PRO A 390 1.26 13.36 13.93
CA PRO A 390 1.59 14.77 14.11
C PRO A 390 0.35 15.66 13.98
N ARG A 391 -0.12 16.20 15.10
CA ARG A 391 -1.29 17.08 15.09
C ARG A 391 -0.91 18.43 14.49
N VAL A 392 -1.53 18.75 13.36
CA VAL A 392 -1.52 20.07 12.74
C VAL A 392 -2.79 20.86 13.13
N PRO A 393 -2.72 22.19 13.31
CA PRO A 393 -3.89 23.00 13.55
C PRO A 393 -4.88 22.91 12.38
N ALA A 394 -6.19 22.98 12.66
CA ALA A 394 -7.23 22.86 11.64
C ALA A 394 -7.08 23.86 10.47
N GLY A 395 -6.63 25.10 10.73
CA GLY A 395 -6.32 26.06 9.68
C GLY A 395 -5.23 25.55 8.72
N VAL A 396 -4.16 24.97 9.25
CA VAL A 396 -3.11 24.35 8.43
C VAL A 396 -3.64 23.14 7.66
N SER A 397 -4.54 22.34 8.23
CA SER A 397 -5.19 21.24 7.51
C SER A 397 -5.97 21.73 6.29
N TRP A 398 -6.71 22.84 6.41
CA TRP A 398 -7.42 23.45 5.28
C TRP A 398 -6.47 23.98 4.21
N TYR A 399 -5.35 24.57 4.63
CA TYR A 399 -4.28 24.98 3.70
C TYR A 399 -3.75 23.79 2.90
N ILE A 400 -3.40 22.70 3.60
CA ILE A 400 -2.89 21.48 2.98
C ILE A 400 -3.92 20.92 1.97
N LEU A 401 -5.19 20.85 2.36
CA LEU A 401 -6.27 20.39 1.49
C LEU A 401 -6.42 21.25 0.24
N ALA A 402 -6.33 22.57 0.37
CA ALA A 402 -6.39 23.49 -0.76
C ALA A 402 -5.19 23.31 -1.72
N GLN A 403 -3.97 23.18 -1.19
CA GLN A 403 -2.79 22.92 -2.02
C GLN A 403 -2.82 21.53 -2.66
N PHE A 404 -3.39 20.53 -1.99
CA PHE A 404 -3.61 19.21 -2.57
C PHE A 404 -4.63 19.26 -3.71
N GLY A 405 -5.75 19.97 -3.52
CA GLY A 405 -6.73 20.21 -4.58
C GLY A 405 -6.11 20.91 -5.79
N TRP A 406 -5.23 21.90 -5.56
CA TRP A 406 -4.45 22.54 -6.61
C TRP A 406 -3.53 21.55 -7.35
N ALA A 407 -2.85 20.67 -6.62
CA ALA A 407 -2.03 19.61 -7.22
C ALA A 407 -2.85 18.66 -8.10
N LEU A 408 -4.11 18.36 -7.73
CA LEU A 408 -5.02 17.57 -8.56
C LEU A 408 -5.45 18.30 -9.83
N VAL A 409 -5.74 19.60 -9.76
CA VAL A 409 -6.05 20.42 -10.95
C VAL A 409 -4.84 20.40 -11.91
N LEU A 410 -3.64 20.65 -11.39
CA LEU A 410 -2.41 20.57 -12.19
C LEU A 410 -2.20 19.17 -12.77
N LEU A 411 -2.51 18.12 -12.01
CA LEU A 411 -2.44 16.74 -12.51
C LEU A 411 -3.40 16.52 -13.67
N THR A 412 -4.64 17.02 -13.63
CA THR A 412 -5.59 16.87 -14.75
C THR A 412 -5.10 17.57 -16.02
N VAL A 413 -4.56 18.79 -15.88
CA VAL A 413 -3.97 19.54 -17.01
C VAL A 413 -2.75 18.80 -17.55
N ALA A 414 -1.90 18.29 -16.65
CA ALA A 414 -0.75 17.49 -17.02
C ALA A 414 -1.22 16.27 -17.82
N ILE A 415 -2.13 15.45 -17.28
CA ILE A 415 -2.60 14.21 -17.91
C ILE A 415 -3.17 14.43 -19.32
N ASP A 416 -3.97 15.47 -19.53
CA ASP A 416 -4.60 15.80 -20.82
C ASP A 416 -3.57 16.17 -21.91
N ARG A 417 -2.43 16.75 -21.52
CA ARG A 417 -1.43 17.32 -22.44
C ARG A 417 -0.05 16.67 -22.40
N LEU A 418 0.11 15.66 -21.55
CA LEU A 418 1.34 14.90 -21.33
C LEU A 418 1.84 14.13 -22.58
N SER A 419 1.04 14.10 -23.65
CA SER A 419 1.33 13.44 -24.92
C SER A 419 2.15 14.30 -25.89
N SER A 420 2.33 15.61 -25.66
CA SER A 420 2.91 16.49 -26.69
C SER A 420 4.44 16.61 -26.65
N THR A 421 5.11 16.62 -25.48
CA THR A 421 6.58 16.51 -25.38
C THR A 421 7.08 16.14 -23.97
N LEU A 422 8.19 15.39 -23.88
CA LEU A 422 8.77 14.90 -22.60
C LEU A 422 9.21 16.02 -21.63
N GLY A 423 9.68 17.16 -22.14
CA GLY A 423 10.16 18.28 -21.33
C GLY A 423 9.06 18.91 -20.46
N HIS A 424 7.87 19.09 -21.04
CA HIS A 424 6.73 19.70 -20.36
C HIS A 424 6.19 18.77 -19.27
N THR A 425 6.02 17.51 -19.63
CA THR A 425 5.65 16.42 -18.71
C THR A 425 6.55 16.38 -17.48
N SER A 426 7.85 16.53 -17.69
CA SER A 426 8.85 16.51 -16.60
C SER A 426 8.70 17.72 -15.68
N LEU A 427 8.46 18.91 -16.23
CA LEU A 427 8.29 20.14 -15.45
C LEU A 427 7.05 20.10 -14.56
N PHE A 428 5.88 19.72 -15.11
CA PHE A 428 4.65 19.59 -14.34
C PHE A 428 4.78 18.52 -13.25
N SER A 429 5.36 17.36 -13.60
CA SER A 429 5.57 16.27 -12.65
C SER A 429 6.49 16.69 -11.51
N ALA A 430 7.55 17.46 -11.79
CA ALA A 430 8.44 18.00 -10.77
C ALA A 430 7.72 18.99 -9.84
N TYR A 431 6.92 19.90 -10.39
CA TYR A 431 6.18 20.89 -9.59
C TYR A 431 5.09 20.23 -8.71
N ILE A 432 4.35 19.26 -9.27
CA ILE A 432 3.37 18.47 -8.51
C ILE A 432 4.08 17.70 -7.41
N THR A 433 5.18 17.00 -7.72
CA THR A 433 5.97 16.27 -6.72
C THR A 433 6.50 17.20 -5.62
N TRP A 434 6.96 18.40 -5.96
CA TRP A 434 7.37 19.41 -4.98
C TRP A 434 6.21 19.91 -4.10
N THR A 435 5.03 20.03 -4.67
CA THR A 435 3.80 20.35 -3.91
C THR A 435 3.48 19.24 -2.91
N LEU A 436 3.52 17.97 -3.34
CA LEU A 436 3.26 16.81 -2.46
C LEU A 436 4.34 16.66 -1.38
N LEU A 437 5.61 16.95 -1.71
CA LEU A 437 6.73 17.03 -0.76
C LEU A 437 6.44 18.04 0.35
N ASN A 438 6.01 19.25 0.00
CA ASN A 438 5.68 20.28 0.97
C ASN A 438 4.45 19.92 1.80
N ILE A 439 3.41 19.35 1.19
CA ILE A 439 2.22 18.85 1.92
C ILE A 439 2.64 17.85 3.00
N GLY A 440 3.41 16.82 2.65
CA GLY A 440 3.90 15.84 3.62
C GLY A 440 4.84 16.45 4.65
N GLY A 441 5.73 17.36 4.24
CA GLY A 441 6.63 18.08 5.15
C GLY A 441 5.91 18.97 6.16
N ILE A 442 4.83 19.65 5.76
CA ILE A 442 4.00 20.47 6.65
C ILE A 442 3.20 19.56 7.60
N SER A 443 2.62 18.47 7.10
CA SER A 443 1.94 17.45 7.91
C SER A 443 2.86 16.86 8.98
N ASP A 444 4.12 16.56 8.60
CA ASP A 444 5.15 16.06 9.51
C ASP A 444 5.80 17.15 10.38
N ARG A 445 5.42 18.42 10.18
CA ARG A 445 5.99 19.60 10.85
C ARG A 445 7.50 19.73 10.70
N LYS A 446 8.04 19.40 9.53
CA LYS A 446 9.47 19.57 9.22
C LYS A 446 9.83 21.05 9.13
N SER A 447 10.99 21.42 9.65
CA SER A 447 11.48 22.80 9.67
C SER A 447 11.70 23.40 8.28
N TRP A 448 12.14 22.58 7.32
CA TRP A 448 12.38 23.01 5.94
C TRP A 448 11.10 23.27 5.14
N ALA A 449 9.96 22.69 5.56
CA ALA A 449 8.74 22.68 4.76
C ALA A 449 8.16 24.07 4.56
N PHE A 450 8.23 24.94 5.58
CA PHE A 450 7.75 26.32 5.47
C PHE A 450 8.55 27.13 4.45
N ALA A 451 9.88 27.08 4.51
CA ALA A 451 10.74 27.80 3.57
C ALA A 451 10.54 27.27 2.14
N SER A 452 10.54 25.95 1.97
CA SER A 452 10.28 25.29 0.68
C SER A 452 8.91 25.66 0.10
N GLU A 453 7.89 25.82 0.96
CA GLU A 453 6.55 26.21 0.54
C GLU A 453 6.47 27.65 0.05
N VAL A 454 7.13 28.59 0.73
CA VAL A 454 7.23 29.98 0.25
C VAL A 454 7.90 30.03 -1.12
N VAL A 455 9.01 29.30 -1.31
CA VAL A 455 9.71 29.25 -2.60
C VAL A 455 8.81 28.62 -3.67
N ARG A 456 8.08 27.53 -3.36
CA ARG A 456 7.15 26.88 -4.29
C ARG A 456 6.02 27.80 -4.75
N LEU A 457 5.47 28.60 -3.83
CA LEU A 457 4.44 29.59 -4.14
C LEU A 457 5.00 30.70 -5.04
N VAL A 458 6.21 31.21 -4.78
CA VAL A 458 6.85 32.20 -5.66
C VAL A 458 7.12 31.60 -7.05
N ALA A 459 7.61 30.36 -7.09
CA ALA A 459 7.90 29.65 -8.34
C ALA A 459 6.64 29.36 -9.17
N LEU A 460 5.44 29.31 -8.57
CA LEU A 460 4.18 29.09 -9.29
C LEU A 460 3.95 30.12 -10.39
N VAL A 461 4.31 31.38 -10.19
CA VAL A 461 4.05 32.44 -11.16
C VAL A 461 4.84 32.23 -12.45
N PRO A 462 6.20 32.18 -12.44
CA PRO A 462 6.96 31.96 -13.66
C PRO A 462 6.75 30.55 -14.23
N LEU A 463 6.69 29.51 -13.40
CA LEU A 463 6.53 28.13 -13.88
C LEU A 463 5.12 27.88 -14.43
N GLY A 464 4.10 28.41 -13.77
CA GLY A 464 2.71 28.35 -14.20
C GLY A 464 2.47 29.16 -15.48
N SER A 465 3.03 30.37 -15.58
CA SER A 465 2.90 31.18 -16.79
C SER A 465 3.63 30.55 -17.97
N PHE A 466 4.82 30.01 -17.74
CA PHE A 466 5.53 29.21 -18.74
C PHE A 466 4.70 27.98 -19.14
N ALA A 467 4.16 27.24 -18.18
CA ALA A 467 3.26 26.12 -18.44
C ALA A 467 2.03 26.51 -19.29
N VAL A 468 1.38 27.64 -18.99
CA VAL A 468 0.24 28.15 -19.77
C VAL A 468 0.67 28.54 -21.19
N SER A 469 1.81 29.20 -21.35
CA SER A 469 2.33 29.59 -22.69
C SER A 469 2.58 28.40 -23.61
N LEU A 470 2.80 27.23 -23.02
CA LEU A 470 2.99 25.98 -23.73
C LEU A 470 1.68 25.19 -23.90
N TRP A 471 0.66 25.51 -23.10
CA TRP A 471 -0.64 24.87 -23.15
C TRP A 471 -1.55 25.49 -24.21
N ASP A 472 -1.57 26.82 -24.28
CA ASP A 472 -2.43 27.60 -25.14
C ASP A 472 -1.69 28.85 -25.61
N GLU A 473 -1.29 28.86 -26.88
CA GLU A 473 -0.62 30.01 -27.51
C GLU A 473 -1.53 31.25 -27.57
N SER A 474 -2.85 31.08 -27.45
CA SER A 474 -3.83 32.17 -27.41
C SER A 474 -4.13 32.67 -25.99
N ALA A 475 -3.59 32.02 -24.96
CA ALA A 475 -3.84 32.42 -23.58
C ALA A 475 -3.22 33.78 -23.25
N ASP A 476 -3.99 34.62 -22.57
CA ASP A 476 -3.48 35.85 -21.98
C ASP A 476 -2.55 35.53 -20.79
N LEU A 477 -1.25 35.46 -21.06
CA LEU A 477 -0.23 35.16 -20.05
C LEU A 477 -0.24 36.16 -18.89
N GLY A 478 -0.64 37.41 -19.13
CA GLY A 478 -0.76 38.42 -18.08
C GLY A 478 -1.88 38.09 -17.11
N GLN A 479 -3.04 37.68 -17.63
CA GLN A 479 -4.17 37.25 -16.82
C GLN A 479 -3.85 35.99 -16.00
N TRP A 480 -3.21 34.99 -16.61
CA TRP A 480 -2.80 33.76 -15.91
C TRP A 480 -1.73 34.02 -14.85
N ALA A 481 -0.71 34.81 -15.18
CA ALA A 481 0.32 35.23 -14.22
C ALA A 481 -0.28 35.96 -13.02
N ALA A 482 -1.26 36.85 -13.25
CA ALA A 482 -1.99 37.53 -12.18
C ALA A 482 -2.80 36.55 -11.32
N GLY A 483 -3.45 35.56 -11.93
CA GLY A 483 -4.15 34.49 -11.22
C GLY A 483 -3.23 33.66 -10.33
N PHE A 484 -2.07 33.23 -10.85
CA PHE A 484 -1.06 32.52 -10.09
C PHE A 484 -0.49 33.38 -8.96
N ALA A 485 -0.21 34.66 -9.21
CA ALA A 485 0.29 35.59 -8.20
C ALA A 485 -0.73 35.78 -7.08
N ALA A 486 -2.02 35.94 -7.42
CA ALA A 486 -3.10 36.03 -6.44
C ALA A 486 -3.18 34.76 -5.58
N TRP A 487 -3.17 33.57 -6.18
CA TRP A 487 -3.14 32.30 -5.44
C TRP A 487 -1.94 32.22 -4.51
N SER A 488 -0.75 32.58 -4.99
CA SER A 488 0.49 32.54 -4.21
C SER A 488 0.49 33.52 -3.04
N ILE A 489 0.01 34.75 -3.24
CA ILE A 489 -0.08 35.77 -2.18
C ILE A 489 -1.09 35.33 -1.12
N VAL A 490 -2.30 34.91 -1.53
CA VAL A 490 -3.34 34.44 -0.60
C VAL A 490 -2.84 33.23 0.19
N SER A 491 -2.21 32.27 -0.49
CA SER A 491 -1.63 31.08 0.13
C SER A 491 -0.53 31.44 1.13
N ALA A 492 0.39 32.34 0.75
CA ALA A 492 1.49 32.76 1.63
C ALA A 492 0.97 33.51 2.87
N LEU A 493 0.02 34.43 2.70
CA LEU A 493 -0.62 35.15 3.81
C LEU A 493 -1.35 34.19 4.74
N TYR A 494 -2.10 33.23 4.19
CA TYR A 494 -2.80 32.21 4.96
C TYR A 494 -1.81 31.37 5.76
N LEU A 495 -0.79 30.81 5.12
CA LEU A 495 0.22 30.00 5.80
C LEU A 495 0.96 30.80 6.88
N PHE A 496 1.29 32.06 6.59
CA PHE A 496 1.94 32.96 7.54
C PHE A 496 1.06 33.25 8.76
N ALA A 497 -0.26 33.40 8.59
CA ALA A 497 -1.21 33.60 9.68
C ALA A 497 -1.26 32.39 10.64
N PHE A 498 -1.09 31.16 10.11
CA PHE A 498 -1.13 29.93 10.91
C PHE A 498 0.25 29.37 11.30
N ARG A 499 1.35 30.07 10.97
CA ARG A 499 2.74 29.59 11.18
C ARG A 499 3.10 29.30 12.64
N ALA A 500 2.51 30.02 13.59
CA ALA A 500 2.77 29.83 15.02
C ALA A 500 2.38 28.42 15.48
N GLY A 501 1.39 27.80 14.83
CA GLY A 501 0.98 26.43 15.09
C GLY A 501 1.96 25.37 14.58
N LEU A 502 2.85 25.71 13.64
CA LEU A 502 3.86 24.82 13.08
C LEU A 502 5.16 24.79 13.90
N ALA A 503 5.49 25.86 14.62
CA ALA A 503 6.80 26.07 15.26
C ALA A 503 7.16 25.18 16.47
N ARG A 504 6.23 24.38 17.03
CA ARG A 504 6.54 23.48 18.15
C ARG A 504 7.10 22.14 17.65
N PRO A 505 8.34 21.75 17.98
CA PRO A 505 8.83 20.40 17.67
C PRO A 505 7.99 19.33 18.40
N LEU A 506 7.79 18.19 17.73
CA LEU A 506 7.09 17.03 18.31
C LEU A 506 7.84 16.55 19.56
N LYS A 507 7.13 16.33 20.67
CA LYS A 507 7.76 15.77 21.89
C LYS A 507 8.01 14.27 21.68
N PRO A 508 9.07 13.67 22.25
CA PRO A 508 9.32 12.23 22.18
C PRO A 508 8.19 11.33 22.72
N ALA A 509 7.33 11.85 23.60
CA ALA A 509 6.15 11.15 24.11
C ALA A 509 5.01 11.07 23.07
N GLU A 510 4.99 11.96 22.07
CA GLU A 510 4.04 11.98 20.96
C GLU A 510 4.46 11.04 19.82
N LEU A 511 5.66 10.44 19.92
CA LEU A 511 6.22 9.48 18.94
C LEU A 511 5.93 8.00 19.26
N GLY A 512 5.09 7.72 20.27
CA GLY A 512 4.66 6.36 20.61
C GLY A 512 5.75 5.47 21.21
N ARG A 513 5.72 5.20 22.52
CA ARG A 513 6.55 4.17 23.15
C ARG A 513 5.73 2.93 23.46
N THR A 514 6.13 1.81 22.89
CA THR A 514 5.56 0.47 23.12
C THR A 514 6.07 -0.10 24.46
N ASN A 515 5.19 -0.66 25.31
CA ASN A 515 5.60 -1.34 26.55
C ASN A 515 5.99 -2.81 26.25
N ARG A 516 7.29 -3.10 26.31
CA ARG A 516 7.91 -4.35 25.83
C ARG A 516 7.39 -5.64 26.50
N LYS A 517 6.92 -5.58 27.75
CA LYS A 517 6.44 -6.77 28.50
C LYS A 517 5.02 -7.22 28.10
N GLN A 518 4.09 -6.28 27.90
CA GLN A 518 2.72 -6.61 27.48
C GLN A 518 2.70 -7.16 26.06
N ALA A 519 3.53 -6.58 25.20
CA ALA A 519 3.77 -7.00 23.84
C ALA A 519 4.05 -8.53 23.75
N LEU A 520 5.05 -9.03 24.50
CA LEU A 520 5.47 -10.45 24.45
C LEU A 520 4.36 -11.46 24.83
N ILE A 521 3.48 -11.07 25.76
CA ILE A 521 2.36 -11.91 26.20
C ILE A 521 1.32 -12.04 25.08
N ASP A 522 0.98 -10.93 24.43
CA ASP A 522 -0.02 -10.89 23.36
C ASP A 522 0.43 -11.69 22.12
N GLN A 523 1.73 -11.68 21.81
CA GLN A 523 2.29 -12.49 20.71
C GLN A 523 2.16 -13.99 20.95
N THR A 524 2.34 -14.45 22.20
CA THR A 524 2.23 -15.88 22.53
C THR A 524 0.79 -16.38 22.37
N GLU A 525 -0.20 -15.57 22.75
CA GLU A 525 -1.62 -15.89 22.55
C GLU A 525 -2.03 -15.81 21.07
N GLN A 526 -1.58 -14.79 20.33
CA GLN A 526 -1.81 -14.71 18.88
C GLN A 526 -1.29 -15.95 18.15
N HIS A 527 -0.09 -16.42 18.51
CA HIS A 527 0.50 -17.62 17.91
C HIS A 527 -0.32 -18.88 18.22
N ARG A 528 -0.76 -19.06 19.48
CA ARG A 528 -1.60 -20.21 19.87
C ARG A 528 -2.95 -20.21 19.16
N LEU A 529 -3.57 -19.05 19.01
CA LEU A 529 -4.85 -18.91 18.31
C LEU A 529 -4.71 -19.20 16.81
N ALA A 530 -3.65 -18.71 16.17
CA ALA A 530 -3.35 -19.02 14.77
C ALA A 530 -3.14 -20.54 14.55
N LEU A 531 -2.37 -21.20 15.42
CA LEU A 531 -2.15 -22.65 15.35
C LEU A 531 -3.45 -23.46 15.52
N ARG A 532 -4.36 -23.00 16.39
CA ARG A 532 -5.68 -23.64 16.58
C ARG A 532 -6.60 -23.44 15.38
N ALA A 533 -6.52 -22.30 14.70
CA ALA A 533 -7.28 -22.03 13.48
C ALA A 533 -6.81 -22.91 12.30
N CYS A 534 -5.54 -23.34 12.27
CA CYS A 534 -5.00 -24.23 11.22
C CYS A 534 -5.57 -25.67 11.21
N ARG A 535 -6.57 -26.03 12.04
CA ARG A 535 -7.22 -27.36 12.22
C ARG A 535 -6.69 -28.48 11.28
N GLY A 536 -5.59 -29.12 11.69
CA GLY A 536 -5.09 -30.36 11.07
C GLY A 536 -4.28 -30.22 9.77
N ARG A 537 -3.87 -29.02 9.35
CA ARG A 537 -2.90 -28.83 8.25
C ARG A 537 -1.54 -28.36 8.80
N PRO A 538 -0.41 -28.80 8.21
CA PRO A 538 0.92 -28.41 8.69
C PRO A 538 1.13 -26.90 8.49
N CYS A 539 1.01 -26.13 9.57
CA CYS A 539 1.44 -24.73 9.63
C CYS A 539 2.96 -24.72 9.84
N PRO A 540 3.75 -23.93 9.06
CA PRO A 540 5.19 -23.83 9.28
C PRO A 540 5.43 -23.20 10.66
N ALA A 541 5.97 -23.99 11.57
CA ALA A 541 6.30 -23.56 12.92
C ALA A 541 7.35 -22.45 12.85
N ILE A 542 6.97 -21.23 13.23
CA ILE A 542 7.94 -20.25 13.70
C ILE A 542 8.24 -20.68 15.14
N MET A 543 9.32 -21.44 15.32
CA MET A 543 9.70 -21.93 16.64
C MET A 543 9.96 -20.73 17.58
N PRO A 544 9.35 -20.71 18.78
CA PRO A 544 9.77 -19.76 19.80
C PRO A 544 11.20 -20.14 20.23
N SER A 545 12.10 -19.17 20.18
CA SER A 545 13.44 -19.30 20.72
C SER A 545 13.34 -19.65 22.21
N SER A 546 13.84 -20.82 22.58
CA SER A 546 14.07 -21.24 23.97
C SER A 546 15.03 -20.31 24.69
#